data_AF-A0A4P8KND0-F1
#
_entry.id   AF-A0A4P8KND0-F1
#
_cell.length_a   1.000
_cell.length_b   1.000
_cell.length_c   1.000
_cell.angle_alpha   90.00
_cell.angle_beta   90.00
_cell.angle_gamma   90.00
#
_symmetry.space_group_name_H-M   'P 1'
#
loop_
_entity.id
_entity.type
_entity.pdbx_description
1 polymer ?
#
loop_
_entity_poly.entity_id
_entity_poly.type
_entity_poly.pdbx_seq_one_letter_code
_entity_poly.pdbx_strand_id
1 'polypeptide(L)'
;MRTRSVRLIAPMLLLALVPLAGCQFTPLPSSSGSGEALAPSGQPTEITGDSGSDDLIDGDVFAERDAFFEAQQQVPGDPMLTPKTPEQQEFISQQRAYTESQGGTWSPEIESITLALALDACETSILNGHDVDQDLYATHVATSPLISALTNGDPTTERNVTSIMVFGTGFLCPADAPQWESAFRAATGG
;
A
#
# COMPACT_ATOMS: atom_id res chain seq x y z
N MET A 1 -33.77 -33.40 28.68
CA MET A 1 -34.40 -33.98 27.46
C MET A 1 -35.45 -33.02 26.93
N ARG A 2 -35.14 -32.35 25.81
CA ARG A 2 -36.11 -31.78 24.86
C ARG A 2 -35.34 -31.55 23.56
N THR A 3 -35.46 -32.54 22.69
CA THR A 3 -34.91 -32.58 21.34
C THR A 3 -35.62 -31.55 20.48
N ARG A 4 -34.87 -30.63 19.86
CA ARG A 4 -35.37 -29.79 18.78
C ARG A 4 -34.52 -30.03 17.53
N SER A 5 -35.26 -30.24 16.47
CA SER A 5 -34.87 -30.95 15.27
C SER A 5 -33.92 -30.16 14.37
N VAL A 6 -32.86 -30.84 13.93
CA VAL A 6 -31.95 -30.42 12.87
C VAL A 6 -32.70 -30.43 11.54
N ARG A 7 -32.70 -29.31 10.81
CA ARG A 7 -33.09 -29.27 9.40
C ARG A 7 -31.83 -29.09 8.56
N LEU A 8 -31.37 -30.21 8.00
CA LEU A 8 -30.38 -30.26 6.92
C LEU A 8 -31.01 -29.69 5.65
N ILE A 9 -30.40 -28.65 5.07
CA ILE A 9 -30.69 -28.20 3.70
C ILE A 9 -29.35 -28.27 2.96
N ALA A 10 -29.22 -29.30 2.14
CA ALA A 10 -28.08 -29.54 1.24
C ALA A 10 -28.37 -28.91 -0.15
N PRO A 11 -27.35 -28.71 -0.99
CA PRO A 11 -27.18 -27.52 -1.82
C PRO A 11 -27.78 -27.65 -3.24
N MET A 12 -28.20 -26.52 -3.82
CA MET A 12 -28.47 -26.43 -5.26
C MET A 12 -27.22 -25.89 -5.97
N LEU A 13 -26.57 -26.79 -6.70
CA LEU A 13 -25.53 -26.53 -7.67
C LEU A 13 -26.18 -25.92 -8.92
N LEU A 14 -25.84 -24.67 -9.28
CA LEU A 14 -26.11 -24.14 -10.62
C LEU A 14 -24.78 -23.80 -11.28
N LEU A 15 -24.38 -24.66 -12.23
CA LEU A 15 -23.25 -24.47 -13.13
C LEU A 15 -23.72 -23.54 -14.26
N ALA A 16 -23.19 -22.33 -14.34
CA ALA A 16 -23.36 -21.45 -15.49
C ALA A 16 -21.99 -21.24 -16.16
N LEU A 17 -21.79 -21.92 -17.30
CA LEU A 17 -20.72 -21.63 -18.25
C LEU A 17 -20.94 -20.25 -18.85
N VAL A 18 -19.95 -19.36 -18.74
CA VAL A 18 -19.89 -18.11 -19.53
C VAL A 18 -18.74 -18.25 -20.54
N PRO A 19 -19.00 -18.08 -21.85
CA PRO A 19 -17.99 -18.21 -22.90
C PRO A 19 -17.04 -17.00 -22.94
N LEU A 20 -15.74 -17.28 -23.14
CA LEU A 20 -14.73 -16.29 -23.50
C LEU A 20 -15.07 -15.65 -24.85
N ALA A 21 -15.42 -14.37 -24.85
CA ALA A 21 -15.39 -13.52 -26.04
C ALA A 21 -14.09 -12.70 -26.02
N GLY A 22 -13.17 -13.05 -26.91
CA GLY A 22 -11.89 -12.37 -27.08
C GLY A 22 -12.08 -10.93 -27.57
N CYS A 23 -11.48 -9.97 -26.87
CA CYS A 23 -11.26 -8.64 -27.42
C CYS A 23 -10.00 -8.67 -28.28
N GLN A 24 -10.22 -8.47 -29.57
CA GLN A 24 -9.18 -8.42 -30.59
C GLN A 24 -8.47 -7.07 -30.48
N PHE A 25 -7.14 -7.12 -30.39
CA PHE A 25 -6.25 -5.97 -30.53
C PHE A 25 -6.50 -5.31 -31.89
N THR A 26 -6.93 -4.05 -31.88
CA THR A 26 -6.94 -3.19 -33.07
C THR A 26 -5.69 -2.31 -33.02
N PRO A 27 -4.75 -2.44 -33.97
CA PRO A 27 -3.63 -1.50 -34.08
C PRO A 27 -4.13 -0.15 -34.61
N LEU A 28 -3.77 0.93 -33.94
CA LEU A 28 -3.96 2.28 -34.46
C LEU A 28 -3.08 2.49 -35.71
N PRO A 29 -3.60 3.15 -36.76
CA PRO A 29 -2.82 3.49 -37.94
C PRO A 29 -1.77 4.56 -37.64
N SER A 30 -0.53 4.28 -38.03
CA SER A 30 0.56 5.26 -38.10
C SER A 30 0.21 6.39 -39.07
N SER A 31 -0.01 7.59 -38.57
CA SER A 31 0.03 8.81 -39.39
C SER A 31 1.49 9.21 -39.60
N SER A 32 2.06 8.78 -40.73
CA SER A 32 3.24 9.39 -41.33
C SER A 32 2.88 10.78 -41.84
N GLY A 33 3.34 11.81 -41.14
CA GLY A 33 3.39 13.18 -41.63
C GLY A 33 4.83 13.57 -41.92
N SER A 34 5.28 13.40 -43.16
CA SER A 34 6.48 14.05 -43.68
C SER A 34 6.13 15.48 -44.08
N GLY A 35 6.87 16.46 -43.58
CA GLY A 35 6.64 17.87 -43.89
C GLY A 35 7.74 18.78 -43.35
N GLU A 36 8.91 18.67 -43.99
CA GLU A 36 9.90 19.71 -44.33
C GLU A 36 10.26 20.84 -43.34
N ALA A 37 11.57 21.00 -43.20
CA ALA A 37 12.28 21.97 -42.39
C ALA A 37 12.08 23.43 -42.82
N LEU A 38 12.01 24.32 -41.83
CA LEU A 38 12.55 25.68 -41.90
C LEU A 38 13.13 26.08 -40.54
N ALA A 39 14.45 26.25 -40.49
CA ALA A 39 15.16 26.91 -39.39
C ALA A 39 14.94 28.44 -39.46
N PRO A 40 15.05 29.12 -38.31
CA PRO A 40 16.01 30.22 -38.26
C PRO A 40 16.91 30.18 -37.01
N SER A 41 18.18 30.49 -37.24
CA SER A 41 19.20 30.76 -36.22
C SER A 41 18.76 31.82 -35.22
N GLY A 42 18.83 31.47 -33.93
CA GLY A 42 18.94 32.38 -32.80
C GLY A 42 20.12 31.91 -31.94
N GLN A 43 20.96 32.85 -31.50
CA GLN A 43 22.24 32.64 -30.80
C GLN A 43 22.13 31.77 -29.53
N PRO A 44 23.19 31.02 -29.16
CA PRO A 44 23.30 30.44 -27.82
C PRO A 44 23.45 31.58 -26.82
N THR A 45 22.41 31.84 -26.05
CA THR A 45 22.56 32.57 -24.78
C THR A 45 23.11 31.57 -23.79
N GLU A 46 24.32 31.82 -23.28
CA GLU A 46 24.88 31.12 -22.13
C GLU A 46 23.89 31.22 -20.96
N ILE A 47 23.11 30.17 -20.73
CA ILE A 47 22.49 29.95 -19.44
C ILE A 47 23.62 29.44 -18.57
N THR A 48 24.14 30.34 -17.74
CA THR A 48 25.02 30.02 -16.63
C THR A 48 24.40 28.85 -15.88
N GLY A 49 25.06 27.70 -15.94
CA GLY A 49 24.66 26.50 -15.23
C GLY A 49 24.65 26.79 -13.74
N ASP A 50 23.46 26.78 -13.16
CA ASP A 50 23.28 26.34 -11.79
C ASP A 50 23.24 24.80 -11.85
N SER A 51 24.43 24.22 -11.89
CA SER A 51 24.60 22.81 -11.60
C SER A 51 24.53 22.64 -10.09
N GLY A 52 23.47 21.99 -9.61
CA GLY A 52 23.56 21.26 -8.34
C GLY A 52 22.33 21.28 -7.45
N SER A 53 21.27 20.58 -7.85
CA SER A 53 20.65 19.61 -6.93
C SER A 53 19.80 18.54 -7.65
N ASP A 54 20.29 18.01 -8.78
CA ASP A 54 19.79 16.72 -9.30
C ASP A 54 20.44 15.53 -8.55
N ASP A 55 20.92 15.76 -7.32
CA ASP A 55 21.78 14.87 -6.54
C ASP A 55 21.23 14.56 -5.14
N LEU A 56 19.94 14.86 -4.87
CA LEU A 56 19.31 14.69 -3.55
C LEU A 56 18.19 13.64 -3.49
N ILE A 57 17.81 13.04 -4.63
CA ILE A 57 16.82 11.96 -4.70
C ILE A 57 17.49 10.77 -5.40
N ASP A 58 18.46 10.11 -4.78
CA ASP A 58 18.79 8.72 -5.21
C ASP A 58 19.73 7.99 -4.24
N GLY A 59 20.41 8.71 -3.35
CA GLY A 59 21.24 8.10 -2.29
C GLY A 59 20.59 8.06 -0.92
N ASP A 60 19.86 9.12 -0.55
CA ASP A 60 19.42 9.34 0.82
C ASP A 60 18.21 8.47 1.20
N VAL A 61 17.16 8.44 0.36
CA VAL A 61 15.93 7.68 0.65
C VAL A 61 16.15 6.17 0.75
N PHE A 62 17.04 5.59 -0.06
CA PHE A 62 17.35 4.15 0.03
C PHE A 62 18.23 3.83 1.23
N ALA A 63 19.19 4.71 1.57
CA ALA A 63 19.99 4.56 2.77
C ALA A 63 19.14 4.73 4.05
N GLU A 64 18.21 5.68 4.06
CA GLU A 64 17.24 5.87 5.12
C GLU A 64 16.32 4.67 5.26
N ARG A 65 15.81 4.13 4.14
CA ARG A 65 14.98 2.92 4.16
C ARG A 65 15.74 1.76 4.80
N ASP A 66 16.97 1.54 4.39
CA ASP A 66 17.78 0.44 4.92
C ASP A 66 18.06 0.65 6.43
N ALA A 67 18.33 1.89 6.85
CA ALA A 67 18.47 2.25 8.26
C ALA A 67 17.17 2.07 9.05
N PHE A 68 16.02 2.36 8.45
CA PHE A 68 14.70 2.10 9.03
C PHE A 68 14.51 0.61 9.29
N PHE A 69 14.72 -0.25 8.28
CA PHE A 69 14.56 -1.70 8.48
C PHE A 69 15.58 -2.29 9.46
N GLU A 70 16.80 -1.77 9.50
CA GLU A 70 17.79 -2.12 10.53
C GLU A 70 17.29 -1.74 11.94
N ALA A 71 16.79 -0.52 12.12
CA ALA A 71 16.24 -0.05 13.38
C ALA A 71 15.00 -0.86 13.80
N GLN A 72 14.17 -1.25 12.85
CA GLN A 72 13.02 -2.12 13.06
C GLN A 72 13.41 -3.59 13.30
N GLN A 73 14.67 -3.97 13.05
CA GLN A 73 15.16 -5.34 13.12
C GLN A 73 14.36 -6.31 12.23
N GLN A 74 13.90 -5.82 11.08
CA GLN A 74 13.13 -6.58 10.10
C GLN A 74 13.93 -6.75 8.81
N VAL A 75 13.76 -7.89 8.15
CA VAL A 75 14.35 -8.12 6.84
C VAL A 75 13.28 -7.85 5.78
N PRO A 76 13.50 -6.90 4.85
CA PRO A 76 12.56 -6.66 3.77
C PRO A 76 12.25 -7.93 2.97
N GLY A 77 10.97 -8.20 2.74
CA GLY A 77 10.50 -9.38 1.99
C GLY A 77 10.52 -10.70 2.76
N ASP A 78 10.82 -10.71 4.07
CA ASP A 78 10.64 -11.92 4.89
C ASP A 78 9.15 -12.33 4.91
N PRO A 79 8.82 -13.58 4.53
CA PRO A 79 7.44 -14.04 4.47
C PRO A 79 6.74 -14.15 5.84
N MET A 80 7.49 -14.11 6.96
CA MET A 80 6.92 -14.23 8.30
C MET A 80 7.60 -13.29 9.29
N LEU A 81 6.96 -12.17 9.56
CA LEU A 81 7.44 -11.15 10.48
C LEU A 81 7.03 -11.46 11.92
N THR A 82 7.87 -11.06 12.86
CA THR A 82 7.57 -11.09 14.30
C THR A 82 8.02 -9.78 14.93
N PRO A 83 7.27 -9.22 15.89
CA PRO A 83 7.63 -7.94 16.51
C PRO A 83 8.93 -8.07 17.31
N LYS A 84 9.90 -7.21 17.01
CA LYS A 84 11.25 -7.18 17.62
C LYS A 84 11.44 -6.00 18.55
N THR A 85 10.94 -4.82 18.17
CA THR A 85 11.08 -3.60 18.97
C THR A 85 9.92 -3.44 19.97
N PRO A 86 10.10 -2.66 21.05
CA PRO A 86 9.01 -2.34 21.97
C PRO A 86 7.79 -1.69 21.29
N GLU A 87 8.03 -0.82 20.31
CA GLU A 87 6.99 -0.11 19.56
C GLU A 87 6.17 -1.09 18.71
N GLN A 88 6.83 -2.05 18.05
CA GLN A 88 6.16 -3.13 17.32
C GLN A 88 5.34 -4.00 18.26
N GLN A 89 5.88 -4.35 19.43
CA GLN A 89 5.17 -5.17 20.42
C GLN A 89 3.93 -4.46 20.96
N GLU A 90 4.01 -3.16 21.22
CA GLU A 90 2.88 -2.35 21.67
C GLU A 90 1.81 -2.23 20.58
N PHE A 91 2.21 -1.94 19.33
CA PHE A 91 1.30 -1.92 18.19
C PHE A 91 0.53 -3.25 18.06
N ILE A 92 1.25 -4.36 18.05
CA ILE A 92 0.67 -5.71 17.96
C ILE A 92 -0.22 -6.02 19.16
N SER A 93 0.20 -5.64 20.37
CA SER A 93 -0.59 -5.80 21.60
C SER A 93 -1.94 -5.09 21.51
N GLN A 94 -1.96 -3.85 21.04
CA GLN A 94 -3.19 -3.08 20.87
C GLN A 94 -4.09 -3.65 19.78
N GLN A 95 -3.53 -4.07 18.63
CA GLN A 95 -4.30 -4.71 17.56
C GLN A 95 -4.88 -6.06 17.98
N ARG A 96 -4.11 -6.86 18.73
CA ARG A 96 -4.59 -8.10 19.33
C ARG A 96 -5.75 -7.83 20.29
N ALA A 97 -5.57 -6.92 21.23
CA ALA A 97 -6.60 -6.57 22.20
C ALA A 97 -7.89 -6.07 21.52
N TYR A 98 -7.76 -5.23 20.50
CA TYR A 98 -8.90 -4.77 19.71
C TYR A 98 -9.59 -5.94 19.00
N THR A 99 -8.85 -6.78 18.28
CA THR A 99 -9.38 -7.94 17.55
C THR A 99 -10.14 -8.89 18.48
N GLU A 100 -9.55 -9.24 19.61
CA GLU A 100 -10.15 -10.14 20.60
C GLU A 100 -11.38 -9.50 21.27
N SER A 101 -11.38 -8.18 21.50
CA SER A 101 -12.56 -7.46 22.03
C SER A 101 -13.77 -7.53 21.09
N GLN A 102 -13.53 -7.67 19.78
CA GLN A 102 -14.57 -7.84 18.77
C GLN A 102 -14.97 -9.31 18.56
N GLY A 103 -14.45 -10.23 19.39
CA GLY A 103 -14.70 -11.67 19.28
C GLY A 103 -13.88 -12.36 18.18
N GLY A 104 -12.89 -11.67 17.60
CA GLY A 104 -11.94 -12.24 16.65
C GLY A 104 -10.88 -13.10 17.33
N THR A 105 -10.16 -13.87 16.52
CA THR A 105 -9.01 -14.67 16.96
C THR A 105 -7.72 -14.05 16.47
N TRP A 106 -6.70 -14.00 17.32
CA TRP A 106 -5.35 -13.58 16.93
C TRP A 106 -4.48 -14.80 16.61
N SER A 107 -3.79 -14.76 15.47
CA SER A 107 -2.84 -15.80 15.06
C SER A 107 -1.49 -15.19 14.67
N PRO A 108 -0.42 -15.99 14.61
CA PRO A 108 0.88 -15.52 14.13
C PRO A 108 0.84 -14.93 12.72
N GLU A 109 -0.01 -15.46 11.85
CA GLU A 109 -0.18 -14.95 10.49
C GLU A 109 -0.82 -13.55 10.48
N ILE A 110 -1.85 -13.33 11.32
CA ILE A 110 -2.47 -12.01 11.47
C ILE A 110 -1.46 -11.01 12.04
N GLU A 111 -0.64 -11.43 12.99
CA GLU A 111 0.43 -10.61 13.55
C GLU A 111 1.46 -10.19 12.49
N SER A 112 1.95 -11.14 11.70
CA SER A 112 2.89 -10.88 10.61
C SER A 112 2.30 -9.92 9.58
N ILE A 113 1.04 -10.12 9.17
CA ILE A 113 0.35 -9.25 8.20
C ILE A 113 0.16 -7.85 8.78
N THR A 114 -0.26 -7.75 10.04
CA THR A 114 -0.46 -6.46 10.74
C THR A 114 0.83 -5.65 10.77
N LEU A 115 1.95 -6.30 11.08
CA LEU A 115 3.26 -5.67 11.09
C LEU A 115 3.71 -5.27 9.68
N ALA A 116 3.50 -6.14 8.69
CA ALA A 116 3.85 -5.89 7.29
C ALA A 116 3.13 -4.65 6.73
N LEU A 117 1.84 -4.48 7.03
CA LEU A 117 1.06 -3.31 6.59
C LEU A 117 1.68 -2.00 7.08
N ALA A 118 2.05 -1.93 8.36
CA ALA A 118 2.62 -0.72 8.92
C ALA A 118 4.04 -0.44 8.38
N LEU A 119 4.86 -1.48 8.19
CA LEU A 119 6.19 -1.36 7.59
C LEU A 119 6.12 -0.89 6.13
N ASP A 120 5.18 -1.43 5.34
CA ASP A 120 4.95 -1.05 3.93
C ASP A 120 4.58 0.44 3.79
N ALA A 121 3.73 0.95 4.70
CA ALA A 121 3.40 2.38 4.73
C ALA A 121 4.58 3.26 5.13
N CYS A 122 5.35 2.88 6.15
CA CYS A 122 6.54 3.65 6.56
C CYS A 122 7.66 3.61 5.50
N GLU A 123 7.87 2.48 4.84
CA GLU A 123 8.76 2.40 3.68
C GLU A 123 8.27 3.32 2.56
N THR A 124 6.96 3.34 2.29
CA THR A 124 6.37 4.24 1.29
C THR A 124 6.61 5.70 1.64
N SER A 125 6.50 6.10 2.90
CA SER A 125 6.84 7.47 3.34
C SER A 125 8.29 7.81 3.01
N ILE A 126 9.24 6.97 3.39
CA ILE A 126 10.67 7.19 3.15
C ILE A 126 10.97 7.31 1.65
N LEU A 127 10.45 6.37 0.84
CA LEU A 127 10.69 6.34 -0.61
C LEU A 127 10.06 7.53 -1.35
N ASN A 128 9.16 8.28 -0.70
CA ASN A 128 8.56 9.50 -1.22
C ASN A 128 8.99 10.76 -0.44
N GLY A 129 10.10 10.68 0.29
CA GLY A 129 10.68 11.84 0.99
C GLY A 129 9.80 12.38 2.13
N HIS A 130 9.07 11.51 2.81
CA HIS A 130 8.15 11.83 3.91
C HIS A 130 6.99 12.77 3.55
N ASP A 131 6.68 12.90 2.25
CA ASP A 131 5.51 13.66 1.77
C ASP A 131 4.37 12.69 1.45
N VAL A 132 3.36 12.63 2.33
CA VAL A 132 2.20 11.75 2.17
C VAL A 132 0.94 12.59 2.02
N ASP A 133 0.48 12.71 0.78
CA ASP A 133 -0.80 13.34 0.46
C ASP A 133 -1.89 12.32 0.11
N GLN A 134 -3.03 12.82 -0.34
CA GLN A 134 -4.17 11.97 -0.73
C GLN A 134 -3.88 11.14 -1.97
N ASP A 135 -3.09 11.66 -2.92
CA ASP A 135 -2.78 11.01 -4.18
C ASP A 135 -1.77 9.88 -3.96
N LEU A 136 -0.74 10.10 -3.13
CA LEU A 136 0.19 9.05 -2.72
C LEU A 136 -0.53 7.96 -1.93
N TYR A 137 -1.36 8.32 -0.96
CA TYR A 137 -2.19 7.36 -0.23
C TYR A 137 -3.03 6.49 -1.17
N ALA A 138 -3.78 7.12 -2.09
CA ALA A 138 -4.64 6.41 -3.03
C ALA A 138 -3.83 5.50 -3.96
N THR A 139 -2.66 5.96 -4.40
CA THR A 139 -1.74 5.18 -5.23
C THR A 139 -1.19 3.99 -4.47
N HIS A 140 -0.74 4.18 -3.23
CA HIS A 140 -0.24 3.09 -2.38
C HIS A 140 -1.32 2.02 -2.16
N VAL A 141 -2.53 2.41 -1.76
CA VAL A 141 -3.65 1.48 -1.55
C VAL A 141 -4.00 0.71 -2.82
N ALA A 142 -4.05 1.39 -3.98
CA ALA A 142 -4.41 0.77 -5.24
C ALA A 142 -3.34 -0.17 -5.81
N THR A 143 -2.06 0.05 -5.47
CA THR A 143 -0.92 -0.66 -6.08
C THR A 143 -0.22 -1.63 -5.14
N SER A 144 -0.43 -1.55 -3.82
CA SER A 144 0.20 -2.44 -2.84
C SER A 144 -0.24 -3.89 -3.07
N PRO A 145 0.70 -4.81 -3.40
CA PRO A 145 0.37 -6.23 -3.55
C PRO A 145 -0.17 -6.84 -2.25
N LEU A 146 0.27 -6.35 -1.09
CA LEU A 146 -0.19 -6.79 0.21
C LEU A 146 -1.67 -6.43 0.43
N ILE A 147 -2.03 -5.17 0.19
CA ILE A 147 -3.42 -4.71 0.32
C ILE A 147 -4.31 -5.43 -0.70
N SER A 148 -3.87 -5.56 -1.95
CA SER A 148 -4.64 -6.28 -2.98
C SER A 148 -4.91 -7.74 -2.58
N ALA A 149 -3.91 -8.45 -2.05
CA ALA A 149 -4.05 -9.84 -1.63
C ALA A 149 -5.03 -10.04 -0.46
N LEU A 150 -5.10 -9.07 0.46
CA LEU A 150 -5.97 -9.14 1.64
C LEU A 150 -7.42 -8.78 1.32
N THR A 151 -7.62 -7.82 0.42
CA THR A 151 -8.93 -7.21 0.18
C THR A 151 -9.72 -7.92 -0.90
N ASN A 152 -9.05 -8.50 -1.91
CA ASN A 152 -9.68 -9.06 -3.11
C ASN A 152 -10.69 -8.09 -3.76
N GLY A 153 -10.45 -6.77 -3.65
CA GLY A 153 -11.32 -5.72 -4.17
C GLY A 153 -12.58 -5.43 -3.34
N ASP A 154 -12.72 -5.99 -2.13
CA ASP A 154 -13.82 -5.63 -1.22
C ASP A 154 -13.54 -4.28 -0.52
N PRO A 155 -14.36 -3.22 -0.77
CA PRO A 155 -14.09 -1.90 -0.22
C PRO A 155 -14.17 -1.82 1.30
N THR A 156 -14.98 -2.68 1.93
CA THR A 156 -15.11 -2.70 3.40
C THR A 156 -13.84 -3.27 4.04
N THR A 157 -13.32 -4.36 3.47
CA THR A 157 -12.07 -4.98 3.89
C THR A 157 -10.90 -4.06 3.62
N GLU A 158 -10.87 -3.38 2.46
CA GLU A 158 -9.85 -2.37 2.16
C GLU A 158 -9.81 -1.25 3.20
N ARG A 159 -10.97 -0.71 3.57
CA ARG A 159 -11.05 0.30 4.65
C ARG A 159 -10.51 -0.23 5.98
N ASN A 160 -10.82 -1.48 6.33
CA ASN A 160 -10.34 -2.06 7.59
C ASN A 160 -8.83 -2.32 7.58
N VAL A 161 -8.30 -2.87 6.48
CA VAL A 161 -6.87 -3.14 6.29
C VAL A 161 -6.07 -1.84 6.31
N THR A 162 -6.52 -0.83 5.56
CA THR A 162 -5.86 0.48 5.52
C THR A 162 -5.99 1.24 6.84
N SER A 163 -7.06 1.03 7.61
CA SER A 163 -7.15 1.56 8.98
C SER A 163 -6.09 0.96 9.92
N ILE A 164 -5.78 -0.34 9.79
CA ILE A 164 -4.73 -1.00 10.58
C ILE A 164 -3.35 -0.46 10.17
N MET A 165 -3.10 -0.37 8.87
CA MET A 165 -1.90 0.23 8.29
C MET A 165 -1.64 1.63 8.86
N VAL A 166 -2.62 2.53 8.75
CA VAL A 166 -2.54 3.91 9.24
C VAL A 166 -2.29 3.94 10.74
N PHE A 167 -3.01 3.14 11.53
CA PHE A 167 -2.79 3.06 12.97
C PHE A 167 -1.36 2.63 13.32
N GLY A 168 -0.79 1.67 12.59
CA GLY A 168 0.58 1.20 12.78
C GLY A 168 1.65 2.26 12.51
N THR A 169 1.40 3.20 11.60
CA THR A 169 2.34 4.32 11.34
C THR A 169 2.61 5.15 12.59
N GLY A 170 1.63 5.29 13.49
CA GLY A 170 1.78 5.99 14.77
C GLY A 170 2.81 5.36 15.72
N PHE A 171 3.19 4.10 15.48
CA PHE A 171 4.21 3.38 16.26
C PHE A 171 5.54 3.31 15.54
N LEU A 172 5.53 3.03 14.23
CA LEU A 172 6.75 2.72 13.48
C LEU A 172 7.37 3.95 12.80
N CYS A 173 6.57 4.91 12.36
CA CYS A 173 7.01 6.16 11.73
C CYS A 173 6.14 7.34 12.22
N PRO A 174 6.19 7.68 13.52
CA PRO A 174 5.25 8.63 14.14
C PRO A 174 5.30 10.05 13.56
N ALA A 175 6.40 10.43 12.90
CA ALA A 175 6.50 11.72 12.20
C ALA A 175 5.56 11.82 10.99
N ASP A 176 5.30 10.69 10.32
CA ASP A 176 4.49 10.61 9.10
C ASP A 176 3.02 10.28 9.39
N ALA A 177 2.74 9.70 10.56
CA ALA A 177 1.40 9.24 10.95
C ALA A 177 0.29 10.30 10.76
N PRO A 178 0.47 11.59 11.12
CA PRO A 178 -0.58 12.60 10.91
C PRO A 178 -0.96 12.78 9.44
N GLN A 179 -0.03 12.58 8.51
CA GLN A 179 -0.26 12.69 7.08
C GLN A 179 -1.09 11.50 6.57
N TRP A 180 -0.71 10.28 6.96
CA TRP A 180 -1.48 9.05 6.71
C TRP A 180 -2.91 9.11 7.25
N GLU A 181 -3.09 9.58 8.49
CA GLU A 181 -4.40 9.77 9.11
C GLU A 181 -5.27 10.78 8.35
N SER A 182 -4.66 11.89 7.92
CA SER A 182 -5.35 12.92 7.16
C SER A 182 -5.82 12.40 5.81
N ALA A 183 -4.94 11.71 5.07
CA ALA A 183 -5.25 11.12 3.78
C ALA A 183 -6.32 10.01 3.89
N PHE A 184 -6.22 9.12 4.88
CA PHE A 184 -7.22 8.10 5.17
C PHE A 184 -8.60 8.70 5.46
N ARG A 185 -8.66 9.76 6.28
CA ARG A 185 -9.92 10.43 6.60
C ARG A 185 -10.54 11.09 5.37
N ALA A 186 -9.73 11.71 4.52
CA ALA A 186 -10.21 12.29 3.26
C ALA A 186 -10.78 11.22 2.32
N ALA A 187 -10.10 10.08 2.20
CA ALA A 187 -10.53 8.95 1.38
C ALA A 187 -11.82 8.27 1.89
N THR A 188 -12.03 8.27 3.21
CA THR A 188 -13.16 7.54 3.85
C THR A 188 -14.35 8.42 4.25
N GLY A 189 -14.29 9.72 3.97
CA GLY A 189 -15.44 10.63 4.09
C GLY A 189 -15.65 11.31 5.45
N GLY A 190 -14.70 11.20 6.38
CA GLY A 190 -14.76 11.89 7.68
C GLY A 190 -15.65 11.24 8.73
#